data_AF-A0A542DBB6-F1
#
_entry.id   AF-A0A542DBB6-F1
#
_cell.length_a   1.000
_cell.length_b   1.000
_cell.length_c   1.000
_cell.angle_alpha   90.00
_cell.angle_beta   90.00
_cell.angle_gamma   90.00
#
_symmetry.space_group_name_H-M   'P 1'
#
loop_
_entity.id
_entity.type
_entity.pdbx_description
1 polymer ?
#
loop_
_entity_poly.entity_id
_entity_poly.type
_entity_poly.pdbx_seq_one_letter_code
_entity_poly.pdbx_strand_id
1 'polypeptide(L)'
;MQQVFIRWTWLRAVLHNGWWLVTSVYLVVDAGLSPAQLVLIGSVQGGFSLVFEVPAGVIADTISRKWSLVISQVLMGTAMVTTGLVTAFPALLATQVLWGISWTFASGSDVALITDELDDELDGISRINLVLARAARAQLTGAGRLTPRRLLDLGLPTAPILWFTVLGVIGLVLGAVVLRLLTHRINRSGADYALAAVVGVVSMLLLAFARDPVVGAAAVVLLNGIVTPLTRVISTIWVNARTTAEVRATTHSFLAQLEYLGEIVCGLTISAIASVSTMPLALVACAVLFAATAVLMRQPTNDEAAV
;
A
#
# COMPACT_ATOMS: atom_id res chain seq x y z
N MET A 1 -9.16 -12.25 24.25
CA MET A 1 -8.22 -11.45 23.44
C MET A 1 -8.62 -11.33 21.97
N GLN A 2 -8.93 -12.42 21.26
CA GLN A 2 -9.26 -12.42 19.81
C GLN A 2 -10.34 -11.40 19.39
N GLN A 3 -11.46 -11.31 20.12
CA GLN A 3 -12.52 -10.34 19.78
C GLN A 3 -12.06 -8.88 19.94
N VAL A 4 -11.20 -8.60 20.93
CA VAL A 4 -10.62 -7.27 21.14
C VAL A 4 -9.68 -6.93 20.00
N PHE A 5 -8.82 -7.87 19.59
CA PHE A 5 -7.93 -7.72 18.43
C PHE A 5 -8.72 -7.40 17.16
N ILE A 6 -9.75 -8.19 16.82
CA ILE A 6 -10.58 -7.98 15.62
C ILE A 6 -11.29 -6.62 15.66
N ARG A 7 -11.85 -6.22 16.82
CA ARG A 7 -12.49 -4.90 16.98
C ARG A 7 -11.48 -3.76 16.83
N TRP A 8 -10.29 -3.91 17.39
CA TRP A 8 -9.21 -2.95 17.24
C TRP A 8 -8.73 -2.84 15.79
N THR A 9 -8.51 -3.96 15.09
CA THR A 9 -8.15 -3.97 13.65
C THR A 9 -9.21 -3.28 12.81
N TRP A 10 -10.49 -3.53 13.10
CA TRP A 10 -11.60 -2.85 12.42
C TRP A 10 -11.58 -1.35 12.67
N LEU A 11 -11.48 -0.92 13.94
CA LEU A 11 -11.48 0.50 14.32
C LEU A 11 -10.29 1.23 13.72
N ARG A 12 -9.09 0.64 13.81
CA ARG A 12 -7.87 1.14 13.19
C ARG A 12 -8.07 1.33 11.68
N ALA A 13 -8.63 0.32 11.00
CA ALA A 13 -8.88 0.40 9.56
C ALA A 13 -9.88 1.51 9.20
N VAL A 14 -10.95 1.69 9.97
CA VAL A 14 -11.89 2.79 9.77
C VAL A 14 -11.17 4.13 9.91
N LEU A 15 -10.55 4.38 11.06
CA LEU A 15 -9.94 5.68 11.38
C LEU A 15 -8.80 6.03 10.42
N HIS A 16 -7.92 5.07 10.13
CA HIS A 16 -6.77 5.27 9.27
C HIS A 16 -7.17 5.55 7.82
N ASN A 17 -8.04 4.72 7.22
CA ASN A 17 -8.46 4.92 5.82
C ASN A 17 -9.31 6.19 5.67
N GLY A 18 -10.18 6.48 6.65
CA GLY A 18 -10.95 7.72 6.66
C GLY A 18 -10.08 8.95 6.76
N TRP A 19 -9.09 8.93 7.64
CA TRP A 19 -8.13 10.03 7.76
C TRP A 19 -7.30 10.19 6.50
N TRP A 20 -6.78 9.11 5.91
CA TRP A 20 -5.99 9.21 4.68
C TRP A 20 -6.79 9.85 3.55
N LEU A 21 -8.07 9.48 3.40
CA LEU A 21 -8.97 10.11 2.43
C LEU A 21 -9.08 11.63 2.67
N VAL A 22 -9.39 12.03 3.91
CA VAL A 22 -9.54 13.46 4.26
C VAL A 22 -8.22 14.22 4.06
N THR A 23 -7.11 13.66 4.56
CA THR A 23 -5.77 14.26 4.44
C THR A 23 -5.35 14.41 2.99
N SER A 24 -5.60 13.41 2.13
CA SER A 24 -5.24 13.50 0.70
C SER A 24 -5.94 14.66 -0.01
N VAL A 25 -7.20 14.94 0.33
CA VAL A 25 -7.95 16.08 -0.18
C VAL A 25 -7.43 17.39 0.43
N TYR A 26 -7.25 17.42 1.75
CA TYR A 26 -6.75 18.58 2.49
C TYR A 26 -5.38 19.07 1.98
N LEU A 27 -4.43 18.15 1.74
CA LEU A 27 -3.10 18.48 1.25
C LEU A 27 -3.13 19.21 -0.11
N VAL A 28 -4.13 18.91 -0.95
CA VAL A 28 -4.26 19.50 -2.28
C VAL A 28 -5.14 20.75 -2.27
N VAL A 29 -6.32 20.65 -1.66
CA VAL A 29 -7.37 21.68 -1.75
C VAL A 29 -7.12 22.82 -0.77
N ASP A 30 -6.77 22.51 0.48
CA ASP A 30 -6.61 23.51 1.53
C ASP A 30 -5.15 23.96 1.69
N ALA A 31 -4.22 23.01 1.71
CA ALA A 31 -2.79 23.30 1.84
C ALA A 31 -2.13 23.70 0.51
N GLY A 32 -2.81 23.49 -0.63
CA GLY A 32 -2.34 23.90 -1.94
C GLY A 32 -1.02 23.26 -2.37
N LEU A 33 -0.71 22.05 -1.87
CA LEU A 33 0.54 21.39 -2.21
C LEU A 33 0.59 21.04 -3.70
N SER A 34 1.71 21.38 -4.32
CA SER A 34 2.01 20.96 -5.68
C SER A 34 2.22 19.44 -5.76
N PRO A 35 2.01 18.83 -6.94
CA PRO A 35 2.28 17.41 -7.11
C PRO A 35 3.71 16.99 -6.77
N ALA A 36 4.71 17.85 -7.06
CA ALA A 36 6.10 17.59 -6.69
C ALA A 36 6.29 17.54 -5.16
N GLN A 37 5.60 18.41 -4.42
CA GLN A 37 5.62 18.38 -2.95
C GLN A 37 4.97 17.11 -2.39
N LEU A 38 3.88 16.62 -2.99
CA LEU A 38 3.25 15.36 -2.58
C LEU A 38 4.16 14.15 -2.81
N VAL A 39 4.84 14.11 -3.96
CA VAL A 39 5.80 13.04 -4.26
C VAL A 39 7.00 13.11 -3.30
N LEU A 40 7.51 14.32 -3.04
CA LEU A 40 8.60 14.53 -2.08
C LEU A 40 8.22 14.09 -0.66
N ILE A 41 6.98 14.35 -0.22
CA ILE A 41 6.44 13.83 1.04
C ILE A 41 6.58 12.31 1.08
N GLY A 42 6.10 11.60 0.05
CA GLY A 42 6.18 10.14 -0.02
C GLY A 42 7.63 9.64 0.05
N SER A 43 8.54 10.24 -0.71
CA SER A 43 9.95 9.85 -0.70
C SER A 43 10.65 10.09 0.64
N VAL A 44 10.44 11.26 1.26
CA VAL A 44 11.05 11.56 2.57
C VAL A 44 10.45 10.65 3.64
N GLN A 45 9.13 10.46 3.63
CA GLN A 45 8.45 9.53 4.52
C GLN A 45 8.99 8.11 4.38
N GLY A 46 9.17 7.60 3.14
CA GLY A 46 9.76 6.30 2.86
C GLY A 46 11.19 6.18 3.39
N GLY A 47 12.00 7.22 3.23
CA GLY A 47 13.37 7.28 3.75
C GLY A 47 13.43 7.17 5.27
N PHE A 48 12.58 7.91 5.98
CA PHE A 48 12.47 7.80 7.42
C PHE A 48 11.91 6.43 7.86
N SER A 49 10.93 5.90 7.12
CA SER A 49 10.35 4.58 7.42
C SER A 49 11.40 3.47 7.30
N LEU A 50 12.24 3.51 6.26
CA LEU A 50 13.36 2.57 6.08
C LEU A 50 14.35 2.63 7.24
N VAL A 51 14.72 3.85 7.69
CA VAL A 51 15.63 4.03 8.83
C VAL A 51 15.01 3.53 10.14
N PHE A 52 13.71 3.77 10.35
CA PHE A 52 13.00 3.40 11.56
C PHE A 52 12.49 1.96 11.59
N GLU A 53 12.60 1.20 10.50
CA GLU A 53 12.26 -0.22 10.46
C GLU A 53 13.11 -1.02 11.46
N VAL A 54 14.43 -0.75 11.51
CA VAL A 54 15.35 -1.46 12.40
C VAL A 54 15.09 -1.14 13.89
N PRO A 55 15.01 0.13 14.34
CA PRO A 55 14.65 0.45 15.72
C PRO A 55 13.27 -0.09 16.14
N ALA A 56 12.28 -0.01 15.26
CA ALA A 56 10.95 -0.52 15.54
C ALA A 56 10.96 -2.04 15.74
N GLY A 57 11.67 -2.76 14.88
CA GLY A 57 11.88 -4.21 15.04
C GLY A 57 12.57 -4.56 16.35
N VAL A 58 13.65 -3.87 16.70
CA VAL A 58 14.35 -4.08 17.98
C VAL A 58 13.41 -3.87 19.16
N ILE A 59 12.59 -2.81 19.17
CA ILE A 59 11.64 -2.56 20.25
C ILE A 59 10.56 -3.66 20.31
N ALA A 60 10.04 -4.09 19.15
CA ALA A 60 9.03 -5.13 19.08
C ALA A 60 9.55 -6.49 19.59
N ASP A 61 10.78 -6.86 19.23
CA ASP A 61 11.35 -8.18 19.53
C ASP A 61 12.05 -8.25 20.90
N THR A 62 12.67 -7.16 21.36
CA THR A 62 13.45 -7.16 22.63
C THR A 62 12.69 -6.58 23.83
N ILE A 63 11.79 -5.62 23.61
CA ILE A 63 11.05 -4.96 24.70
C ILE A 63 9.66 -5.58 24.81
N SER A 64 8.81 -5.38 23.80
CA SER A 64 7.47 -5.98 23.73
C SER A 64 6.76 -5.57 22.44
N ARG A 65 6.20 -6.56 21.73
CA ARG A 65 5.32 -6.34 20.57
C ARG A 65 4.10 -5.49 20.92
N LYS A 66 3.53 -5.68 22.11
CA LYS A 66 2.40 -4.87 22.60
C LYS A 66 2.77 -3.40 22.76
N TRP A 67 3.94 -3.11 23.34
CA TRP A 67 4.39 -1.73 23.50
C TRP A 67 4.78 -1.07 22.18
N SER A 68 5.34 -1.83 21.22
CA SER A 68 5.54 -1.35 19.84
C SER A 68 4.23 -0.87 19.21
N LEU A 69 3.16 -1.66 19.34
CA LEU A 69 1.83 -1.26 18.85
C LEU A 69 1.27 -0.03 19.58
N VAL A 70 1.49 0.12 20.89
CA VAL A 70 1.06 1.31 21.64
C VAL A 70 1.80 2.55 21.15
N ILE A 71 3.12 2.48 20.96
CA ILE A 71 3.93 3.57 20.40
C ILE A 71 3.39 3.96 19.02
N SER A 72 3.14 2.99 18.15
CA SER A 72 2.54 3.23 16.84
C SER A 72 1.22 4.02 16.93
N GLN A 73 0.30 3.62 17.80
CA GLN A 73 -1.00 4.31 17.94
C GLN A 73 -0.84 5.76 18.44
N VAL A 74 0.06 6.01 19.39
CA VAL A 74 0.31 7.36 19.91
C VAL A 74 0.92 8.26 18.84
N LEU A 75 1.95 7.78 18.12
CA LEU A 75 2.60 8.53 17.05
C LEU A 75 1.62 8.80 15.89
N MET A 76 0.85 7.78 15.49
CA MET A 76 -0.13 7.90 14.41
C MET A 76 -1.24 8.89 14.79
N GLY A 77 -1.82 8.79 15.99
CA GLY A 77 -2.83 9.74 16.46
C GLY A 77 -2.29 11.17 16.53
N THR A 78 -1.05 11.35 16.96
CA THR A 78 -0.37 12.65 16.99
C THR A 78 -0.19 13.22 15.58
N ALA A 79 0.29 12.42 14.64
CA ALA A 79 0.40 12.81 13.24
C ALA A 79 -0.98 13.23 12.67
N MET A 80 -2.02 12.43 12.94
CA MET A 80 -3.36 12.69 12.46
C MET A 80 -3.93 14.03 12.94
N VAL A 81 -3.76 14.34 14.23
CA VAL A 81 -4.19 15.61 14.82
C VAL A 81 -3.38 16.77 14.27
N THR A 82 -2.04 16.65 14.28
CA THR A 82 -1.15 17.75 13.90
C THR A 82 -1.22 18.11 12.42
N THR A 83 -1.50 17.15 11.51
CA THR A 83 -1.72 17.45 10.08
C THR A 83 -2.88 18.43 9.87
N GLY A 84 -3.96 18.30 10.64
CA GLY A 84 -5.11 19.20 10.56
C GLY A 84 -4.89 20.60 11.17
N LEU A 85 -3.75 20.82 11.84
CA LEU A 85 -3.42 22.08 12.51
C LEU A 85 -2.46 22.97 11.71
N VAL A 86 -1.89 22.45 10.61
CA VAL A 86 -0.81 23.12 9.88
C VAL A 86 -1.07 23.07 8.37
N THR A 87 -0.74 24.15 7.66
CA THR A 87 -0.86 24.23 6.19
C THR A 87 0.50 24.44 5.49
N ALA A 88 1.53 24.87 6.24
CA ALA A 88 2.85 25.10 5.68
C ALA A 88 3.53 23.78 5.29
N PHE A 89 4.10 23.73 4.08
CA PHE A 89 4.72 22.52 3.53
C PHE A 89 5.75 21.85 4.47
N PRO A 90 6.72 22.55 5.08
CA PRO A 90 7.68 21.89 5.99
C PRO A 90 7.02 21.26 7.22
N ALA A 91 5.98 21.91 7.75
CA ALA A 91 5.23 21.38 8.88
C ALA A 91 4.42 20.14 8.45
N LEU A 92 3.75 20.20 7.30
CA LEU A 92 3.04 19.06 6.73
C LEU A 92 3.97 17.88 6.48
N LEU A 93 5.13 18.11 5.86
CA LEU A 93 6.17 17.10 5.66
C LEU A 93 6.55 16.42 6.98
N ALA A 94 6.77 17.18 8.05
CA ALA A 94 7.07 16.62 9.37
C ALA A 94 5.94 15.75 9.92
N THR A 95 4.68 16.15 9.75
CA THR A 95 3.53 15.32 10.16
C THR A 95 3.44 14.01 9.38
N GLN A 96 3.74 14.03 8.07
CA GLN A 96 3.71 12.83 7.23
C GLN A 96 4.89 11.91 7.54
N VAL A 97 6.08 12.46 7.83
CA VAL A 97 7.22 11.69 8.34
C VAL A 97 6.88 10.99 9.65
N LEU A 98 6.25 11.71 10.60
CA LEU A 98 5.80 11.12 11.86
C LEU A 98 4.81 9.97 11.64
N TRP A 99 3.91 10.13 10.67
CA TRP A 99 2.98 9.08 10.26
C TRP A 99 3.71 7.86 9.68
N GLY A 100 4.68 8.04 8.78
CA GLY A 100 5.50 6.94 8.24
C GLY A 100 6.27 6.19 9.32
N ILE A 101 6.91 6.91 10.25
CA ILE A 101 7.58 6.31 11.41
C ILE A 101 6.58 5.52 12.25
N SER A 102 5.38 6.05 12.51
CA SER A 102 4.37 5.33 13.29
C SER A 102 3.99 3.99 12.66
N TRP A 103 4.03 3.89 11.34
CA TRP A 103 3.73 2.67 10.59
C TRP A 103 4.78 1.58 10.82
N THR A 104 6.06 1.93 10.97
CA THR A 104 7.14 0.95 11.18
C THR A 104 6.95 0.17 12.50
N PHE A 105 6.49 0.85 13.55
CA PHE A 105 6.16 0.23 14.84
C PHE A 105 4.94 -0.69 14.79
N ALA A 106 3.99 -0.45 13.88
CA ALA A 106 2.85 -1.34 13.67
C ALA A 106 3.19 -2.54 12.77
N SER A 107 4.03 -2.32 11.77
CA SER A 107 4.35 -3.30 10.73
C SER A 107 4.86 -4.61 11.36
N GLY A 108 4.18 -5.72 11.05
CA GLY A 108 4.52 -7.06 11.54
C GLY A 108 4.24 -7.32 13.03
N SER A 109 4.19 -6.29 13.86
CA SER A 109 3.99 -6.42 15.31
C SER A 109 2.58 -6.91 15.68
N ASP A 110 1.56 -6.58 14.88
CA ASP A 110 0.18 -6.99 15.15
C ASP A 110 -0.07 -8.47 14.85
N VAL A 111 0.41 -8.94 13.70
CA VAL A 111 0.36 -10.36 13.31
C VAL A 111 1.24 -11.20 14.24
N ALA A 112 2.46 -10.74 14.56
CA ALA A 112 3.35 -11.47 15.45
C ALA A 112 2.77 -11.59 16.87
N LEU A 113 2.25 -10.50 17.45
CA LEU A 113 1.64 -10.53 18.78
C LEU A 113 0.47 -11.54 18.87
N ILE A 114 -0.43 -11.55 17.90
CA ILE A 114 -1.59 -12.48 17.93
C ILE A 114 -1.18 -13.91 17.62
N THR A 115 -0.09 -14.11 16.86
CA THR A 115 0.44 -15.45 16.56
C THR A 115 1.08 -16.04 17.81
N ASP A 116 1.97 -15.30 18.46
CA ASP A 116 2.66 -15.72 19.69
C ASP A 116 1.65 -16.10 20.79
N GLU A 117 0.58 -15.32 20.97
CA GLU A 117 -0.43 -15.58 22.01
C GLU A 117 -1.35 -16.78 21.71
N LEU A 118 -1.43 -17.22 20.45
CA LEU A 118 -2.28 -18.34 20.04
C LEU A 118 -1.50 -19.64 19.83
N ASP A 119 -0.18 -19.57 19.64
CA ASP A 119 0.68 -20.74 19.44
C ASP A 119 0.82 -21.58 20.73
N ASP A 120 0.67 -20.95 21.90
CA ASP A 120 0.69 -21.59 23.22
C ASP A 120 -0.54 -22.51 23.49
N GLU A 121 -1.51 -22.60 22.58
CA GLU A 121 -2.73 -23.39 22.74
C GLU A 121 -2.71 -24.69 21.90
N LEU A 122 -3.32 -25.77 22.42
CA LEU A 122 -3.40 -27.12 21.80
C LEU A 122 -3.92 -27.18 20.34
N ASP A 123 -4.52 -26.10 19.82
CA ASP A 123 -5.10 -25.96 18.47
C ASP A 123 -4.60 -24.69 17.74
N GLY A 124 -3.43 -24.18 18.12
CA GLY A 124 -2.92 -22.84 17.78
C GLY A 124 -2.98 -22.51 16.28
N ILE A 125 -2.46 -23.38 15.41
CA ILE A 125 -2.38 -23.14 13.95
C ILE A 125 -3.76 -22.88 13.32
N SER A 126 -4.76 -23.72 13.63
CA SER A 126 -6.11 -23.59 13.09
C SER A 126 -6.78 -22.28 13.55
N ARG A 127 -6.52 -21.89 14.80
CA ARG A 127 -7.05 -20.66 15.40
C ARG A 127 -6.36 -19.42 14.85
N ILE A 128 -5.04 -19.44 14.65
CA ILE A 128 -4.27 -18.36 14.03
C ILE A 128 -4.85 -18.04 12.65
N ASN A 129 -4.99 -19.05 11.79
CA ASN A 129 -5.55 -18.86 10.45
C ASN A 129 -6.96 -18.24 10.48
N LEU A 130 -7.82 -18.71 11.40
CA LEU A 130 -9.17 -18.18 11.56
C LEU A 130 -9.18 -16.73 12.04
N VAL A 131 -8.32 -16.38 13.00
CA VAL A 131 -8.24 -15.02 13.54
C VAL A 131 -7.67 -14.06 12.52
N LEU A 132 -6.62 -14.44 11.78
CA LEU A 132 -6.06 -13.64 10.69
C LEU A 132 -7.07 -13.44 9.56
N ALA A 133 -7.83 -14.47 9.18
CA ALA A 133 -8.91 -14.33 8.20
C ALA A 133 -10.00 -13.36 8.67
N ARG A 134 -10.40 -13.43 9.95
CA ARG A 134 -11.37 -12.49 10.54
C ARG A 134 -10.80 -11.07 10.63
N ALA A 135 -9.53 -10.92 10.95
CA ALA A 135 -8.83 -9.64 11.00
C ALA A 135 -8.73 -9.00 9.60
N ALA A 136 -8.40 -9.77 8.58
CA ALA A 136 -8.40 -9.32 7.19
C ALA A 136 -9.81 -8.86 6.76
N ARG A 137 -10.87 -9.62 7.10
CA ARG A 137 -12.25 -9.19 6.85
C ARG A 137 -12.61 -7.92 7.61
N ALA A 138 -12.19 -7.79 8.86
CA ALA A 138 -12.38 -6.58 9.66
C ALA A 138 -11.67 -5.37 9.03
N GLN A 139 -10.46 -5.54 8.50
CA GLN A 139 -9.72 -4.50 7.81
C GLN A 139 -10.44 -4.04 6.54
N LEU A 140 -10.90 -4.98 5.71
CA LEU A 140 -11.66 -4.67 4.49
C LEU A 140 -12.99 -3.96 4.79
N THR A 141 -13.75 -4.48 5.75
CA THR A 141 -15.06 -3.89 6.11
C THR A 141 -14.93 -2.55 6.83
N GLY A 142 -13.85 -2.36 7.60
CA GLY A 142 -13.51 -1.10 8.24
C GLY A 142 -13.11 -0.04 7.21
N ALA A 143 -12.21 -0.39 6.28
CA ALA A 143 -11.81 0.49 5.19
C ALA A 143 -13.01 0.97 4.34
N GLY A 144 -13.99 0.09 4.10
CA GLY A 144 -15.21 0.45 3.37
C GLY A 144 -16.24 1.29 4.14
N ARG A 145 -16.04 1.55 5.44
CA ARG A 145 -17.07 2.15 6.30
C ARG A 145 -17.13 3.68 6.23
N LEU A 146 -16.00 4.34 5.95
CA LEU A 146 -15.95 5.77 5.64
C LEU A 146 -15.94 5.96 4.12
N THR A 147 -16.93 5.36 3.47
CA THR A 147 -17.12 5.44 2.02
C THR A 147 -17.52 6.86 1.61
N PRO A 148 -17.21 7.28 0.37
CA PRO A 148 -17.60 8.56 -0.22
C PRO A 148 -19.09 8.95 -0.09
N ARG A 149 -19.98 8.02 0.24
CA ARG A 149 -21.38 8.28 0.62
C ARG A 149 -21.57 9.18 1.84
N ARG A 150 -20.68 9.17 2.84
CA ARG A 150 -20.78 10.12 3.97
C ARG A 150 -20.22 11.51 3.64
N LEU A 151 -19.37 11.62 2.61
CA LEU A 151 -18.94 12.90 2.04
C LEU A 151 -20.08 13.57 1.24
N LEU A 152 -21.02 12.78 0.70
CA LEU A 152 -22.23 13.27 0.04
C LEU A 152 -23.22 13.90 1.05
N ASP A 153 -23.33 13.34 2.26
CA ASP A 153 -24.15 13.93 3.35
C ASP A 153 -23.58 15.27 3.87
N LEU A 154 -22.34 15.62 3.51
CA LEU A 154 -21.64 16.85 3.87
C LEU A 154 -21.67 17.93 2.76
N GLY A 155 -22.41 17.71 1.66
CA GLY A 155 -22.69 18.74 0.65
C GLY A 155 -21.68 18.87 -0.50
N LEU A 156 -20.76 17.91 -0.69
CA LEU A 156 -19.84 17.89 -1.83
C LEU A 156 -20.50 17.33 -3.11
N PRO A 157 -20.10 17.81 -4.31
CA PRO A 157 -20.82 17.55 -5.57
C PRO A 157 -20.92 16.06 -5.96
N THR A 158 -22.09 15.69 -6.50
CA THR A 158 -22.60 14.32 -6.67
C THR A 158 -22.01 13.53 -7.84
N ALA A 159 -21.44 14.19 -8.85
CA ALA A 159 -21.15 13.56 -10.13
C ALA A 159 -19.89 12.65 -10.14
N PRO A 160 -18.75 12.97 -9.50
CA PRO A 160 -17.57 12.10 -9.58
C PRO A 160 -17.68 10.85 -8.68
N ILE A 161 -18.30 10.99 -7.51
CA ILE A 161 -18.24 10.02 -6.40
C ILE A 161 -18.94 8.68 -6.72
N LEU A 162 -20.11 8.72 -7.36
CA LEU A 162 -20.86 7.52 -7.71
C LEU A 162 -20.09 6.68 -8.75
N TRP A 163 -19.48 7.35 -9.74
CA TRP A 163 -18.63 6.72 -10.75
C TRP A 163 -17.36 6.13 -10.16
N PHE A 164 -16.67 6.84 -9.26
CA PHE A 164 -15.51 6.30 -8.53
C PHE A 164 -15.86 5.04 -7.74
N THR A 165 -17.04 5.02 -7.11
CA THR A 165 -17.51 3.86 -6.35
C THR A 165 -17.81 2.67 -7.26
N VAL A 166 -18.49 2.90 -8.39
CA VAL A 166 -18.78 1.85 -9.38
C VAL A 166 -17.51 1.30 -10.00
N LEU A 167 -16.58 2.17 -10.41
CA LEU A 167 -15.27 1.76 -10.94
C LEU A 167 -14.47 0.98 -9.90
N GLY A 168 -14.45 1.43 -8.65
CA GLY A 168 -13.79 0.72 -7.55
C GLY A 168 -14.37 -0.68 -7.32
N VAL A 169 -15.71 -0.82 -7.32
CA VAL A 169 -16.37 -2.12 -7.22
C VAL A 169 -16.02 -3.04 -8.39
N ILE A 170 -16.02 -2.51 -9.62
CA ILE A 170 -15.61 -3.26 -10.82
C ILE A 170 -14.15 -3.70 -10.69
N GLY A 171 -13.25 -2.82 -10.26
CA GLY A 171 -11.84 -3.13 -10.01
C GLY A 171 -11.65 -4.25 -8.99
N LEU A 172 -12.40 -4.22 -7.88
CA LEU A 172 -12.37 -5.29 -6.86
C LEU A 172 -12.90 -6.62 -7.40
N VAL A 173 -13.99 -6.62 -8.17
CA VAL A 173 -14.53 -7.83 -8.78
C VAL A 173 -13.55 -8.40 -9.80
N LEU A 174 -12.97 -7.57 -10.66
CA LEU A 174 -11.95 -7.98 -11.63
C LEU A 174 -10.71 -8.53 -10.92
N GLY A 175 -10.20 -7.84 -9.89
CA GLY A 175 -9.08 -8.32 -9.10
C GLY A 175 -9.35 -9.69 -8.46
N ALA A 176 -10.56 -9.90 -7.92
CA ALA A 176 -10.96 -11.19 -7.35
C ALA A 176 -11.07 -12.31 -8.41
N VAL A 177 -11.59 -11.99 -9.60
CA VAL A 177 -11.67 -12.92 -10.73
C VAL A 177 -10.27 -13.30 -11.21
N VAL A 178 -9.39 -12.31 -11.43
CA VAL A 178 -8.01 -12.54 -11.84
C VAL A 178 -7.28 -13.40 -10.81
N LEU A 179 -7.41 -13.08 -9.51
CA LEU A 179 -6.81 -13.88 -8.45
C LEU A 179 -7.26 -15.33 -8.51
N ARG A 180 -8.57 -15.59 -8.62
CA ARG A 180 -9.11 -16.96 -8.74
C ARG A 180 -8.56 -17.72 -9.94
N LEU A 181 -8.40 -17.04 -11.08
CA LEU A 181 -7.87 -17.65 -12.30
C LEU A 181 -6.36 -17.94 -12.20
N LEU A 182 -5.61 -17.07 -11.51
CA LEU A 182 -4.16 -17.19 -11.33
C LEU A 182 -3.78 -18.21 -10.24
N THR A 183 -4.62 -18.43 -9.22
CA THR A 183 -4.30 -19.35 -8.10
C THR A 183 -4.08 -20.79 -8.58
N HIS A 184 -4.60 -21.17 -9.75
CA HIS A 184 -4.39 -22.50 -10.36
C HIS A 184 -3.18 -22.60 -11.31
N ARG A 185 -2.41 -21.53 -11.53
CA ARG A 185 -1.27 -21.51 -12.47
C ARG A 185 0.03 -21.06 -11.81
N ILE A 186 0.43 -21.77 -10.76
CA ILE A 186 1.66 -21.48 -9.97
C ILE A 186 2.95 -21.49 -10.82
N ASN A 187 2.92 -22.06 -12.04
CA ASN A 187 4.09 -22.21 -12.91
C ASN A 187 4.38 -21.03 -13.86
N ARG A 188 3.67 -19.89 -13.80
CA ARG A 188 3.86 -18.74 -14.72
C ARG A 188 4.02 -17.38 -14.02
N SER A 189 4.59 -17.36 -12.81
CA SER A 189 4.70 -16.14 -12.00
C SER A 189 5.36 -14.96 -12.75
N GLY A 190 6.39 -15.20 -13.56
CA GLY A 190 7.04 -14.16 -14.38
C GLY A 190 6.13 -13.58 -15.46
N ALA A 191 5.45 -14.43 -16.24
CA ALA A 191 4.54 -13.99 -17.29
C ALA A 191 3.32 -13.23 -16.74
N ASP A 192 2.79 -13.65 -15.59
CA ASP A 192 1.66 -12.99 -14.92
C ASP A 192 2.09 -11.62 -14.36
N TYR A 193 3.31 -11.53 -13.81
CA TYR A 193 3.88 -10.25 -13.37
C TYR A 193 4.09 -9.30 -14.54
N ALA A 194 4.61 -9.81 -15.67
CA ALA A 194 4.79 -9.02 -16.88
C ALA A 194 3.46 -8.50 -17.43
N LEU A 195 2.39 -9.30 -17.37
CA LEU A 195 1.05 -8.87 -17.75
C LEU A 195 0.55 -7.74 -16.85
N ALA A 196 0.70 -7.88 -15.52
CA ALA A 196 0.36 -6.81 -14.58
C ALA A 196 1.15 -5.53 -14.86
N ALA A 197 2.43 -5.64 -15.20
CA ALA A 197 3.27 -4.52 -15.58
C ALA A 197 2.81 -3.84 -16.89
N VAL A 198 2.35 -4.61 -17.91
CA VAL A 198 1.74 -4.03 -19.12
C VAL A 198 0.45 -3.27 -18.80
N VAL A 199 -0.39 -3.79 -17.91
CA VAL A 199 -1.57 -3.04 -17.41
C VAL A 199 -1.12 -1.76 -16.68
N GLY A 200 0.01 -1.80 -15.97
CA GLY A 200 0.68 -0.64 -15.40
C GLY A 200 1.09 0.41 -16.44
N VAL A 201 1.68 0.00 -17.56
CA VAL A 201 2.00 0.89 -18.70
C VAL A 201 0.74 1.59 -19.20
N VAL A 202 -0.32 0.83 -19.47
CA VAL A 202 -1.60 1.38 -19.96
C VAL A 202 -2.18 2.36 -18.94
N SER A 203 -2.18 2.01 -17.65
CA SER A 203 -2.67 2.86 -16.57
C SER A 203 -1.88 4.17 -16.48
N MET A 204 -0.56 4.12 -16.57
CA MET A 204 0.30 5.31 -16.53
C MET A 204 0.10 6.22 -17.74
N LEU A 205 -0.03 5.66 -18.95
CA LEU A 205 -0.28 6.45 -20.16
C LEU A 205 -1.67 7.08 -20.16
N LEU A 206 -2.69 6.34 -19.71
CA LEU A 206 -4.04 6.88 -19.53
C LEU A 206 -4.04 8.03 -18.52
N LEU A 207 -3.29 7.91 -17.43
CA LEU A 207 -3.16 8.97 -16.42
C LEU A 207 -2.39 10.18 -16.96
N ALA A 208 -1.31 9.95 -17.71
CA ALA A 208 -0.47 11.00 -18.29
C ALA A 208 -1.25 11.90 -19.26
N PHE A 209 -2.15 11.32 -20.05
CA PHE A 209 -2.89 12.02 -21.09
C PHE A 209 -4.40 12.14 -20.79
N ALA A 210 -4.80 11.95 -19.52
CA ALA A 210 -6.18 12.10 -19.09
C ALA A 210 -6.65 13.55 -19.30
N ARG A 211 -7.51 13.75 -20.31
CA ARG A 211 -8.20 15.03 -20.53
C ARG A 211 -9.51 15.14 -19.75
N ASP A 212 -10.06 13.99 -19.37
CA ASP A 212 -11.31 13.87 -18.63
C ASP A 212 -11.01 13.25 -17.24
N PRO A 213 -11.55 13.82 -16.14
CA PRO A 213 -11.41 13.28 -14.79
C PRO A 213 -11.80 11.79 -14.66
N VAL A 214 -12.76 11.31 -15.46
CA VAL A 214 -13.21 9.91 -15.49
C VAL A 214 -12.13 9.00 -16.06
N VAL A 215 -11.36 9.45 -17.06
CA VAL A 215 -10.24 8.67 -17.62
C VAL A 215 -9.11 8.59 -16.61
N GLY A 216 -8.79 9.70 -15.94
CA GLY A 216 -7.81 9.70 -14.84
C GLY A 216 -8.24 8.81 -13.68
N ALA A 217 -9.52 8.86 -13.31
CA ALA A 217 -10.13 7.99 -12.31
C ALA A 217 -9.98 6.50 -12.65
N ALA A 218 -10.34 6.12 -13.88
CA ALA A 218 -10.23 4.76 -14.35
C ALA A 218 -8.78 4.29 -14.33
N ALA A 219 -7.83 5.13 -14.73
CA ALA A 219 -6.40 4.82 -14.66
C ALA A 219 -5.92 4.58 -13.23
N VAL A 220 -6.33 5.42 -12.26
CA VAL A 220 -6.00 5.24 -10.84
C VAL A 220 -6.61 3.96 -10.27
N VAL A 221 -7.83 3.61 -10.68
CA VAL A 221 -8.51 2.37 -10.27
C VAL A 221 -7.83 1.14 -10.87
N LEU A 222 -7.42 1.18 -12.14
CA LEU A 222 -6.65 0.09 -12.75
C LEU A 222 -5.32 -0.10 -12.02
N LEU A 223 -4.62 0.99 -11.71
CA LEU A 223 -3.34 0.93 -11.02
C LEU A 223 -3.50 0.37 -9.59
N ASN A 224 -4.32 1.01 -8.76
CA ASN A 224 -4.43 0.65 -7.33
C ASN A 224 -5.33 -0.56 -7.06
N GLY A 225 -6.32 -0.81 -7.92
CA GLY A 225 -7.27 -1.91 -7.77
C GLY A 225 -6.81 -3.21 -8.43
N ILE A 226 -5.93 -3.14 -9.43
CA ILE A 226 -5.49 -4.32 -10.20
C ILE A 226 -3.98 -4.46 -10.17
N VAL A 227 -3.22 -3.47 -10.65
CA VAL A 227 -1.76 -3.61 -10.82
C VAL A 227 -1.07 -3.84 -9.47
N THR A 228 -1.22 -2.93 -8.51
CA THR A 228 -0.54 -3.01 -7.20
C THR A 228 -0.90 -4.27 -6.41
N PRO A 229 -2.18 -4.67 -6.27
CA PRO A 229 -2.52 -5.90 -5.56
C PRO A 229 -1.97 -7.16 -6.25
N LEU A 230 -2.03 -7.22 -7.59
CA LEU A 230 -1.55 -8.38 -8.33
C LEU A 230 -0.04 -8.54 -8.24
N THR A 231 0.73 -7.47 -8.46
CA THR A 231 2.19 -7.54 -8.36
C THR A 231 2.63 -7.96 -6.96
N ARG A 232 1.98 -7.44 -5.90
CA ARG A 232 2.26 -7.84 -4.52
C ARG A 232 1.98 -9.32 -4.29
N VAL A 233 0.80 -9.82 -4.69
CA VAL A 233 0.43 -11.23 -4.51
C VAL A 233 1.36 -12.16 -5.29
N ILE A 234 1.63 -11.84 -6.56
CA ILE A 234 2.52 -12.64 -7.41
C ILE A 234 3.92 -12.67 -6.82
N SER A 235 4.48 -11.54 -6.39
CA SER A 235 5.79 -11.48 -5.72
C SER A 235 5.83 -12.35 -4.47
N THR A 236 4.82 -12.27 -3.60
CA THR A 236 4.77 -13.08 -2.38
C THR A 236 4.74 -14.57 -2.69
N ILE A 237 3.89 -15.01 -3.64
CA ILE A 237 3.81 -16.41 -4.06
C ILE A 237 5.14 -16.87 -4.65
N TRP A 238 5.73 -16.06 -5.53
CA TRP A 238 6.96 -16.39 -6.23
C TRP A 238 8.17 -16.53 -5.29
N VAL A 239 8.32 -15.59 -4.34
CA VAL A 239 9.34 -15.68 -3.29
C VAL A 239 9.11 -16.91 -2.41
N ASN A 240 7.88 -17.13 -1.95
CA ASN A 240 7.56 -18.28 -1.10
C ASN A 240 7.89 -19.63 -1.76
N ALA A 241 7.71 -19.74 -3.08
CA ALA A 241 8.00 -20.95 -3.83
C ALA A 241 9.52 -21.20 -4.01
N ARG A 242 10.36 -20.16 -3.91
CA ARG A 242 11.82 -20.22 -4.15
C ARG A 242 12.68 -20.05 -2.90
N THR A 243 12.07 -19.86 -1.73
CA THR A 243 12.78 -19.68 -0.45
C THR A 243 12.45 -20.79 0.55
N THR A 244 13.46 -21.26 1.27
CA THR A 244 13.27 -22.17 2.42
C THR A 244 12.73 -21.43 3.63
N ALA A 245 12.17 -22.15 4.60
CA ALA A 245 11.61 -21.55 5.81
C ALA A 245 12.62 -20.69 6.60
N GLU A 246 13.90 -21.08 6.57
CA GLU A 246 15.00 -20.41 7.27
C GLU A 246 15.30 -19.01 6.72
N VAL A 247 15.26 -18.83 5.40
CA VAL A 247 15.57 -17.54 4.74
C VAL A 247 14.35 -16.79 4.22
N ARG A 248 13.15 -17.37 4.32
CA ARG A 248 11.92 -16.77 3.79
C ARG A 248 11.58 -15.44 4.46
N ALA A 249 11.66 -15.37 5.79
CA ALA A 249 11.38 -14.14 6.54
C ALA A 249 12.34 -13.02 6.16
N THR A 250 13.65 -13.33 6.08
CA THR A 250 14.67 -12.36 5.66
C THR A 250 14.49 -11.91 4.21
N THR A 251 14.15 -12.83 3.31
CA THR A 251 13.88 -12.50 1.89
C THR A 251 12.68 -11.57 1.74
N HIS A 252 11.59 -11.78 2.50
CA HIS A 252 10.44 -10.87 2.50
C HIS A 252 10.77 -9.50 3.07
N SER A 253 11.60 -9.43 4.11
CA SER A 253 12.07 -8.14 4.66
C SER A 253 12.94 -7.39 3.64
N PHE A 254 13.88 -8.08 2.97
CA PHE A 254 14.64 -7.47 1.87
C PHE A 254 13.74 -6.97 0.73
N LEU A 255 12.70 -7.72 0.37
CA LEU A 255 11.74 -7.28 -0.65
C LEU A 255 11.00 -6.01 -0.22
N ALA A 256 10.57 -5.90 1.04
CA ALA A 256 9.94 -4.70 1.56
C ALA A 256 10.88 -3.49 1.58
N GLN A 257 12.16 -3.70 1.94
CA GLN A 257 13.19 -2.65 1.88
C GLN A 257 13.45 -2.17 0.46
N LEU A 258 13.42 -3.08 -0.53
CA LEU A 258 13.52 -2.72 -1.95
C LEU A 258 12.29 -1.94 -2.43
N GLU A 259 11.09 -2.24 -1.91
CA GLU A 259 9.88 -1.44 -2.17
C GLU A 259 10.06 0.00 -1.67
N TYR A 260 10.53 0.19 -0.43
CA TYR A 260 10.83 1.52 0.11
C TYR A 260 11.93 2.24 -0.69
N LEU A 261 13.03 1.55 -1.01
CA LEU A 261 14.11 2.12 -1.81
C LEU A 261 13.60 2.56 -3.19
N GLY A 262 12.77 1.73 -3.82
CA GLY A 262 12.10 2.04 -5.08
C GLY A 262 11.21 3.28 -4.99
N GLU A 263 10.39 3.39 -3.94
CA GLU A 263 9.53 4.56 -3.69
C GLU A 263 10.34 5.85 -3.49
N ILE A 264 11.45 5.78 -2.75
CA ILE A 264 12.36 6.91 -2.53
C ILE A 264 13.01 7.33 -3.85
N VAL A 265 13.68 6.40 -4.54
CA VAL A 265 14.44 6.71 -5.76
C VAL A 265 13.51 7.15 -6.88
N CYS A 266 12.43 6.41 -7.12
CA CYS A 266 11.47 6.76 -8.17
C CYS A 266 10.73 8.05 -7.81
N GLY A 267 10.29 8.23 -6.57
CA GLY A 267 9.60 9.46 -6.15
C GLY A 267 10.48 10.71 -6.30
N LEU A 268 11.73 10.68 -5.81
CA LEU A 268 12.65 11.81 -6.00
C LEU A 268 12.91 12.09 -7.49
N THR A 269 13.09 11.04 -8.29
CA THR A 269 13.31 11.17 -9.74
C THR A 269 12.10 11.76 -10.44
N ILE A 270 10.89 11.27 -10.15
CA ILE A 270 9.62 11.77 -10.69
C ILE A 270 9.41 13.22 -10.27
N SER A 271 9.67 13.57 -9.01
CA SER A 271 9.57 14.93 -8.50
C SER A 271 10.54 15.88 -9.20
N ALA A 272 11.79 15.44 -9.44
CA ALA A 272 12.79 16.21 -10.15
C ALA A 272 12.42 16.41 -11.63
N ILE A 273 11.94 15.36 -12.31
CA ILE A 273 11.44 15.47 -13.69
C ILE A 273 10.24 16.42 -13.74
N ALA A 274 9.28 16.28 -12.83
CA ALA A 274 8.09 17.11 -12.80
C ALA A 274 8.38 18.59 -12.51
N SER A 275 9.44 18.91 -11.75
CA SER A 275 9.81 20.30 -11.43
C SER A 275 10.48 21.04 -12.59
N VAL A 276 11.16 20.31 -13.48
CA VAL A 276 11.85 20.89 -14.66
C VAL A 276 11.10 20.66 -15.97
N SER A 277 10.03 19.88 -15.97
CA SER A 277 9.25 19.53 -17.16
C SER A 277 7.74 19.61 -16.91
N THR A 278 6.98 18.58 -17.28
CA THR A 278 5.52 18.51 -17.10
C THR A 278 5.11 17.19 -16.45
N MET A 279 3.99 17.20 -15.72
CA MET A 279 3.45 15.99 -15.08
C MET A 279 3.22 14.82 -16.05
N PRO A 280 2.67 15.02 -17.27
CA PRO A 280 2.55 13.94 -18.25
C PRO A 280 3.88 13.27 -18.59
N LEU A 281 4.98 14.03 -18.75
CA LEU A 281 6.30 13.47 -19.03
C LEU A 281 6.82 12.62 -17.86
N ALA A 282 6.60 13.07 -16.63
CA ALA A 282 6.96 12.30 -15.43
C ALA A 282 6.17 10.98 -15.35
N LEU A 283 4.88 10.98 -15.71
CA LEU A 283 4.04 9.79 -15.78
C LEU A 283 4.42 8.86 -16.95
N VAL A 284 4.84 9.40 -18.08
CA VAL A 284 5.41 8.61 -19.19
C VAL A 284 6.72 7.94 -18.76
N ALA A 285 7.58 8.61 -17.98
CA ALA A 285 8.77 7.97 -17.41
C ALA A 285 8.39 6.76 -16.52
N CYS A 286 7.32 6.86 -15.74
CA CYS A 286 6.78 5.74 -14.98
C CYS A 286 6.28 4.60 -15.90
N ALA A 287 5.61 4.93 -17.01
CA ALA A 287 5.19 3.95 -18.00
C ALA A 287 6.39 3.20 -18.62
N VAL A 288 7.51 3.89 -18.86
CA VAL A 288 8.76 3.26 -19.33
C VAL A 288 9.32 2.30 -18.29
N LEU A 289 9.30 2.65 -17.00
CA LEU A 289 9.72 1.74 -15.93
C LEU A 289 8.86 0.47 -15.90
N PHE A 290 7.53 0.60 -15.98
CA PHE A 290 6.63 -0.55 -16.09
C PHE A 290 6.90 -1.40 -17.34
N ALA A 291 7.19 -0.78 -18.48
CA ALA A 291 7.54 -1.50 -19.71
C ALA A 291 8.85 -2.27 -19.56
N ALA A 292 9.87 -1.67 -18.94
CA ALA A 292 11.13 -2.34 -18.63
C ALA A 292 10.89 -3.54 -17.70
N THR A 293 10.07 -3.38 -16.65
CA THR A 293 9.67 -4.49 -15.76
C THR A 293 8.96 -5.60 -16.52
N ALA A 294 8.05 -5.28 -17.45
CA ALA A 294 7.36 -6.27 -18.26
C ALA A 294 8.31 -7.07 -19.16
N VAL A 295 9.34 -6.43 -19.72
CA VAL A 295 10.37 -7.09 -20.52
C VAL A 295 11.24 -8.00 -19.64
N LEU A 296 11.70 -7.51 -18.48
CA LEU A 296 12.54 -8.28 -17.56
C LEU A 296 11.82 -9.53 -17.06
N MET A 297 10.55 -9.42 -16.70
CA MET A 297 9.76 -10.53 -16.15
C MET A 297 9.32 -11.55 -17.21
N ARG A 298 9.46 -11.21 -18.51
CA ARG A 298 9.24 -12.14 -19.62
C ARG A 298 10.46 -12.97 -19.98
N GLN A 299 11.65 -12.63 -19.47
CA GLN A 299 12.84 -13.40 -19.77
C GLN A 299 12.73 -14.78 -19.11
N PRO A 300 12.93 -15.88 -19.85
CA PRO A 300 12.92 -17.21 -19.25
C PRO A 300 14.00 -17.25 -18.18
N THR A 301 13.60 -17.55 -16.94
CA THR A 301 14.59 -17.81 -15.89
C THR A 301 15.28 -19.13 -16.22
N ASN A 302 16.58 -19.26 -15.93
CA ASN A 302 17.37 -20.46 -16.28
C ASN A 302 16.74 -21.79 -15.79
N ASP A 303 15.87 -21.74 -14.78
CA ASP A 303 15.11 -22.88 -14.26
C ASP A 303 13.97 -23.35 -15.18
N GLU A 304 13.39 -22.48 -16.01
CA GLU A 304 12.32 -22.81 -16.97
C GLU A 304 12.87 -23.37 -18.30
N ALA A 305 14.14 -23.14 -18.60
CA ALA A 305 14.80 -23.68 -19.79
C ALA A 305 15.35 -25.10 -19.60
N ALA A 306 15.31 -25.62 -18.36
CA ALA A 306 15.83 -26.93 -17.96
C ALA A 306 14.75 -28.02 -17.80
N VAL A 307 13.49 -27.71 -18.16
CA VAL A 307 12.34 -28.64 -18.18
C VAL A 307 11.83 -28.76 -19.62
#